data_AF-A0A6A5HNE9-F1
#
_entry.id   AF-A0A6A5HNE9-F1
#
_cell.length_a   1.000
_cell.length_b   1.000
_cell.length_c   1.000
_cell.angle_alpha   90.00
_cell.angle_beta   90.00
_cell.angle_gamma   90.00
#
_symmetry.space_group_name_H-M   'P 1'
#
loop_
_entity.id
_entity.type
_entity.pdbx_description
1 polymer ?
#
loop_
_entity_poly.entity_id
_entity_poly.type
_entity_poly.pdbx_seq_one_letter_code
_entity_poly.pdbx_strand_id
1 'polypeptide(L)'
;MDDVDMIMASLENGIASTGGFCVGRSFVVGHQRLSGLGYCFSASLPPLLATAASEAIAIIDEQPERVQRVTQISIDGQRKLETALKNTKFMVQACPESPMKHLYYEETDETVADRKLNELVEKVFEENRLLVTRARYLDKEEIFKCRPRIVQNGNSVCLVTRARYLDKEEIFKCRPSIRVMFQYDLTEEEINRAVEAIGAAARQL
;
A
#
# COMPACT_ATOMS: atom_id res chain seq x y z
N MET A 1 3.85 -14.99 -23.27
CA MET A 1 2.64 -14.64 -22.49
C MET A 1 1.52 -15.66 -22.71
N ASP A 2 1.83 -16.76 -23.42
CA ASP A 2 0.88 -17.76 -23.91
C ASP A 2 0.45 -18.78 -22.85
N ASP A 3 1.14 -18.81 -21.71
CA ASP A 3 0.84 -19.67 -20.55
C ASP A 3 -0.13 -19.02 -19.54
N VAL A 4 -0.54 -17.76 -19.77
CA VAL A 4 -1.48 -17.04 -18.89
C VAL A 4 -2.84 -16.92 -19.57
N ASP A 5 -3.83 -17.65 -19.05
CA ASP A 5 -5.19 -17.65 -19.62
C ASP A 5 -5.96 -16.36 -19.34
N MET A 6 -5.68 -15.71 -18.21
CA MET A 6 -6.38 -14.52 -17.73
C MET A 6 -5.49 -13.66 -16.84
N ILE A 7 -5.54 -12.35 -17.05
CA ILE A 7 -4.91 -11.32 -16.22
C ILE A 7 -5.99 -10.45 -15.63
N MET A 8 -5.99 -10.30 -14.31
CA MET A 8 -6.90 -9.42 -13.59
C MET A 8 -6.08 -8.40 -12.80
N ALA A 9 -6.53 -7.16 -12.77
CA ALA A 9 -5.89 -6.11 -12.00
C ALA A 9 -6.91 -5.08 -11.49
N SER A 10 -6.56 -4.43 -10.38
CA SER A 10 -7.31 -3.30 -9.82
C SER A 10 -6.79 -1.98 -10.38
N LEU A 11 -7.70 -1.04 -10.60
CA LEU A 11 -7.42 0.32 -11.04
C LEU A 11 -7.21 1.29 -9.86
N GLU A 12 -7.35 0.82 -8.62
CA GLU A 12 -7.40 1.66 -7.42
C GLU A 12 -6.03 2.15 -6.94
N ASN A 13 -4.97 1.39 -7.27
CA ASN A 13 -3.62 1.68 -6.79
C ASN A 13 -2.87 2.55 -7.80
N GLY A 14 -2.15 1.93 -8.74
CA GLY A 14 -1.28 2.65 -9.68
C GLY A 14 -2.02 3.55 -10.69
N ILE A 15 -3.32 3.33 -10.91
CA ILE A 15 -4.13 4.01 -11.92
C ILE A 15 -5.00 5.13 -11.31
N ALA A 16 -5.04 5.25 -9.97
CA ALA A 16 -5.78 6.29 -9.25
C ALA A 16 -7.27 6.44 -9.67
N SER A 17 -7.91 5.33 -10.07
CA SER A 17 -9.34 5.26 -10.40
C SER A 17 -10.03 4.24 -9.48
N THR A 18 -11.16 3.66 -9.88
CA THR A 18 -11.82 2.60 -9.10
C THR A 18 -12.20 1.40 -9.98
N GLY A 19 -12.45 0.26 -9.32
CA GLY A 19 -12.80 -0.98 -9.99
C GLY A 19 -11.56 -1.76 -10.48
N GLY A 20 -11.77 -2.59 -11.49
CA GLY A 20 -10.73 -3.46 -12.02
C GLY A 20 -11.06 -3.91 -13.44
N PHE A 21 -10.07 -4.55 -14.07
CA PHE A 21 -10.22 -5.09 -15.41
C PHE A 21 -9.76 -6.55 -15.47
N CYS A 22 -10.24 -7.25 -16.48
CA CYS A 22 -9.88 -8.61 -16.80
C CYS A 22 -9.53 -8.69 -18.29
N VAL A 23 -8.35 -9.22 -18.60
CA VAL A 23 -7.86 -9.47 -19.96
C VAL A 23 -7.64 -10.96 -20.13
N GLY A 24 -8.06 -11.51 -21.26
CA GLY A 24 -7.87 -12.92 -21.58
C GLY A 24 -8.41 -13.22 -22.96
N ARG A 25 -8.44 -14.51 -23.32
CA ARG A 25 -9.04 -14.95 -24.60
C ARG A 25 -10.52 -14.54 -24.66
N SER A 26 -10.99 -14.13 -25.83
CA SER A 26 -12.33 -13.56 -26.00
C SER A 26 -13.47 -14.45 -25.49
N PHE A 27 -13.36 -15.77 -25.63
CA PHE A 27 -14.36 -16.70 -25.12
C PHE A 27 -14.37 -16.79 -23.58
N VAL A 28 -13.21 -16.63 -22.93
CA VAL A 28 -13.08 -16.63 -21.47
C VAL A 28 -13.68 -15.36 -20.89
N VAL A 29 -13.29 -14.19 -21.43
CA VAL A 29 -13.83 -12.89 -21.00
C VAL A 29 -15.32 -12.81 -21.33
N GLY A 30 -15.74 -13.32 -22.49
CA GLY A 30 -17.15 -13.40 -22.88
C GLY A 30 -17.98 -14.23 -21.90
N HIS A 31 -17.49 -15.40 -21.48
CA HIS A 31 -18.15 -16.21 -20.46
C HIS A 31 -18.25 -15.47 -19.12
N GLN A 32 -17.16 -14.86 -18.63
CA GLN A 32 -17.16 -14.08 -17.39
C GLN A 32 -18.15 -12.91 -17.45
N ARG A 33 -18.23 -12.22 -18.59
CA ARG A 33 -19.12 -11.08 -18.81
C ARG A 33 -20.60 -11.48 -18.80
N LEU A 34 -20.94 -12.64 -19.38
CA LEU A 34 -22.33 -13.12 -19.52
C LEU A 34 -22.81 -13.90 -18.29
N SER A 35 -21.91 -14.60 -17.60
CA SER A 35 -22.22 -15.48 -16.47
C SER A 35 -21.82 -14.89 -15.11
N GLY A 36 -21.06 -13.79 -15.10
CA GLY A 36 -20.64 -13.12 -13.87
C GLY A 36 -21.77 -12.31 -13.25
N LEU A 37 -22.38 -12.82 -12.17
CA LEU A 37 -23.45 -12.12 -11.45
C LEU A 37 -23.05 -10.70 -11.02
N GLY A 38 -21.83 -10.53 -10.51
CA GLY A 38 -21.30 -9.22 -10.12
C GLY A 38 -21.06 -8.27 -11.28
N TYR A 39 -20.90 -8.77 -12.51
CA TYR A 39 -20.77 -7.95 -13.71
C TYR A 39 -22.16 -7.57 -14.27
N CYS A 40 -23.10 -8.52 -14.32
CA CYS A 40 -24.44 -8.30 -14.87
C CYS A 40 -25.36 -7.48 -13.96
N PHE A 41 -25.23 -7.62 -12.64
CA PHE A 41 -26.13 -7.02 -11.65
C PHE A 41 -25.47 -5.91 -10.83
N SER A 42 -24.45 -5.25 -11.40
CA SER A 42 -23.79 -4.08 -10.81
C SER A 42 -23.83 -2.88 -11.77
N ALA A 43 -23.74 -1.67 -11.21
CA ALA A 43 -23.62 -0.46 -12.01
C ALA A 43 -22.24 -0.39 -12.68
N SER A 44 -22.19 0.16 -13.90
CA SER A 44 -20.94 0.41 -14.61
C SER A 44 -20.10 1.48 -13.92
N LEU A 45 -18.79 1.44 -14.15
CA LEU A 45 -17.88 2.50 -13.70
C LEU A 45 -18.34 3.87 -14.24
N PRO A 46 -18.43 4.93 -13.41
CA PRO A 46 -18.77 6.27 -13.87
C PRO A 46 -17.86 6.75 -15.01
N PRO A 47 -18.39 7.44 -16.05
CA PRO A 47 -17.60 7.86 -17.21
C PRO A 47 -16.33 8.63 -16.86
N LEU A 48 -16.41 9.54 -15.87
CA LEU A 48 -15.25 10.30 -15.38
C LEU A 48 -14.09 9.39 -14.94
N LEU A 49 -14.40 8.36 -14.15
CA LEU A 49 -13.39 7.42 -13.63
C LEU A 49 -12.87 6.49 -14.71
N ALA A 50 -13.72 6.10 -15.66
CA ALA A 50 -13.31 5.32 -16.83
C ALA A 50 -12.34 6.10 -17.73
N THR A 51 -12.62 7.38 -17.99
CA THR A 51 -11.72 8.27 -18.74
C THR A 51 -10.42 8.48 -17.99
N ALA A 52 -10.47 8.79 -16.69
CA ALA A 52 -9.26 8.95 -15.87
C ALA A 52 -8.37 7.69 -15.89
N ALA A 53 -8.97 6.50 -15.80
CA ALA A 53 -8.24 5.24 -15.89
C ALA A 53 -7.61 5.04 -17.29
N SER A 54 -8.34 5.36 -18.36
CA SER A 54 -7.84 5.26 -19.74
C SER A 54 -6.66 6.19 -19.97
N GLU A 55 -6.74 7.45 -19.53
CA GLU A 55 -5.66 8.42 -19.64
C GLU A 55 -4.44 8.01 -18.81
N ALA A 56 -4.65 7.52 -17.60
CA ALA A 56 -3.55 7.02 -16.76
C ALA A 56 -2.82 5.82 -17.40
N ILE A 57 -3.54 4.91 -18.06
CA ILE A 57 -2.93 3.81 -18.82
C ILE A 57 -2.16 4.35 -20.04
N ALA A 58 -2.74 5.30 -20.78
CA ALA A 58 -2.07 5.92 -21.92
C ALA A 58 -0.76 6.63 -21.52
N ILE A 59 -0.76 7.36 -20.39
CA ILE A 59 0.44 7.99 -19.84
C ILE A 59 1.51 6.95 -19.50
N ILE A 60 1.13 5.79 -18.95
CA ILE A 60 2.10 4.73 -18.63
C ILE A 60 2.71 4.14 -19.92
N ASP A 61 1.92 3.99 -20.98
CA ASP A 61 2.37 3.48 -22.28
C ASP A 61 3.30 4.48 -22.99
N GLU A 62 2.96 5.78 -22.93
CA GLU A 62 3.75 6.87 -23.50
C GLU A 62 5.05 7.16 -22.73
N GLN A 63 5.02 6.98 -21.39
CA GLN A 63 6.12 7.32 -20.48
C GLN A 63 6.53 6.12 -19.61
N PRO A 64 7.10 5.05 -20.21
CA PRO A 64 7.49 3.84 -19.48
C PRO A 64 8.60 4.08 -18.45
N GLU A 65 9.37 5.17 -18.59
CA GLU A 65 10.38 5.60 -17.63
C GLU A 65 9.78 5.89 -16.25
N ARG A 66 8.47 6.17 -16.15
CA ARG A 66 7.78 6.36 -14.87
C ARG A 66 7.83 5.10 -14.01
N VAL A 67 7.59 3.94 -14.64
CA VAL A 67 7.64 2.64 -13.96
C VAL A 67 9.08 2.32 -13.56
N GLN A 68 10.03 2.55 -14.46
CA GLN A 68 11.45 2.32 -14.17
C GLN A 68 11.95 3.19 -13.01
N ARG A 69 11.55 4.47 -12.98
CA ARG A 69 11.91 5.40 -11.91
C ARG A 69 11.34 4.97 -10.56
N VAL A 70 10.06 4.59 -10.48
CA VAL A 70 9.51 4.13 -9.19
C VAL A 70 10.19 2.84 -8.73
N THR A 71 10.51 1.92 -9.65
CA THR A 71 11.29 0.71 -9.32
C THR A 71 12.68 1.06 -8.77
N GLN A 72 13.39 1.99 -9.40
CA GLN A 72 14.71 2.44 -8.92
C GLN A 72 14.62 3.09 -7.53
N ILE A 73 13.67 4.01 -7.34
CA ILE A 73 13.38 4.62 -6.04
C ILE A 73 13.08 3.55 -4.98
N SER A 74 12.35 2.50 -5.36
CA SER A 74 11.97 1.43 -4.44
C SER A 74 13.14 0.55 -4.00
N ILE A 75 14.09 0.29 -4.91
CA ILE A 75 15.32 -0.44 -4.61
C ILE A 75 16.20 0.38 -3.67
N ASP A 76 16.42 1.66 -4.00
CA ASP A 76 17.28 2.53 -3.20
C ASP A 76 16.66 2.88 -1.85
N GLY A 77 15.35 3.11 -1.82
CA GLY A 77 14.56 3.32 -0.62
C GLY A 77 14.60 2.12 0.32
N GLN A 78 14.49 0.88 -0.20
CA GLN A 78 14.64 -0.33 0.61
C GLN A 78 16.04 -0.45 1.22
N ARG A 79 17.10 -0.25 0.43
CA ARG A 79 18.49 -0.30 0.94
C ARG A 79 18.74 0.72 2.06
N LYS A 80 18.24 1.94 1.87
CA LYS A 80 18.33 3.01 2.88
C LYS A 80 17.57 2.62 4.15
N LEU A 81 16.36 2.09 4.01
CA LEU A 81 15.54 1.65 5.13
C LEU A 81 16.19 0.50 5.91
N GLU A 82 16.70 -0.53 5.23
CA GLU A 82 17.43 -1.64 5.86
C GLU A 82 18.66 -1.13 6.61
N THR A 83 19.40 -0.17 6.04
CA THR A 83 20.57 0.43 6.69
C THR A 83 20.17 1.23 7.94
N ALA A 84 19.08 1.98 7.87
CA ALA A 84 18.57 2.76 9.01
C ALA A 84 18.13 1.86 10.18
N LEU A 85 17.60 0.66 9.87
CA LEU A 85 17.03 -0.29 10.82
C LEU A 85 17.99 -1.38 11.33
N LYS A 86 19.21 -1.49 10.78
CA LYS A 86 20.21 -2.55 11.12
C LYS A 86 20.46 -2.81 12.62
N ASN A 87 20.30 -1.79 13.47
CA ASN A 87 20.54 -1.88 14.92
C ASN A 87 19.24 -1.82 15.73
N THR A 88 18.11 -2.13 15.11
CA THR A 88 16.78 -2.09 15.72
C THR A 88 16.11 -3.45 15.59
N LYS A 89 15.06 -3.69 16.37
CA LYS A 89 14.25 -4.92 16.25
C LYS A 89 13.25 -4.88 15.09
N PHE A 90 13.31 -3.87 14.23
CA PHE A 90 12.42 -3.74 13.09
C PHE A 90 13.09 -4.31 11.83
N MET A 91 12.34 -5.12 11.08
CA MET A 91 12.80 -5.77 9.85
C MET A 91 11.96 -5.33 8.66
N VAL A 92 12.61 -5.15 7.51
CA VAL A 92 11.93 -4.91 6.24
C VAL A 92 11.77 -6.24 5.51
N GLN A 93 10.54 -6.58 5.10
CA GLN A 93 10.25 -7.74 4.28
C GLN A 93 9.54 -7.29 3.01
N ALA A 94 10.27 -7.26 1.90
CA ALA A 94 9.74 -6.91 0.59
C ALA A 94 10.69 -7.32 -0.53
N CYS A 95 10.15 -7.45 -1.74
CA CYS A 95 10.96 -7.51 -2.95
C CYS A 95 11.58 -6.13 -3.23
N PRO A 96 12.89 -6.04 -3.55
CA PRO A 96 13.57 -4.77 -3.89
C PRO A 96 12.84 -3.94 -4.94
N GLU A 97 12.29 -4.59 -5.97
CA GLU A 97 11.61 -3.92 -7.09
C GLU A 97 10.19 -3.44 -6.75
N SER A 98 9.56 -4.03 -5.72
CA SER A 98 8.20 -3.67 -5.32
C SER A 98 8.17 -2.28 -4.66
N PRO A 99 7.27 -1.37 -5.08
CA PRO A 99 7.12 -0.07 -4.42
C PRO A 99 6.50 -0.15 -3.02
N MET A 100 5.88 -1.27 -2.68
CA MET A 100 5.36 -1.53 -1.35
C MET A 100 6.38 -2.30 -0.51
N LYS A 101 6.77 -1.71 0.62
CA LYS A 101 7.63 -2.32 1.63
C LYS A 101 6.86 -2.57 2.92
N HIS A 102 7.03 -3.74 3.52
CA HIS A 102 6.45 -4.06 4.82
C HIS A 102 7.53 -4.00 5.89
N LEU A 103 7.27 -3.23 6.95
CA LEU A 103 8.06 -3.27 8.17
C LEU A 103 7.35 -4.13 9.21
N TYR A 104 8.11 -5.05 9.78
CA TYR A 104 7.71 -5.94 10.86
C TYR A 104 8.55 -5.65 12.10
N TYR A 105 8.02 -6.02 13.26
CA TYR A 105 8.77 -6.05 14.50
C TYR A 105 9.13 -7.51 14.82
N GLU A 106 10.39 -7.78 15.13
CA GLU A 106 10.93 -9.11 15.41
C GLU A 106 10.49 -9.60 16.79
N GLU A 107 9.23 -10.05 16.89
CA GLU A 107 8.66 -10.64 18.10
C GLU A 107 7.62 -11.71 17.74
N THR A 108 7.52 -12.73 18.60
CA THR A 108 6.61 -13.87 18.40
C THR A 108 5.18 -13.54 18.86
N ASP A 109 5.06 -12.65 19.86
CA ASP A 109 3.78 -12.16 20.38
C ASP A 109 3.25 -11.00 19.51
N GLU A 110 2.16 -11.28 18.78
CA GLU A 110 1.49 -10.31 17.90
C GLU A 110 1.01 -9.06 18.66
N THR A 111 0.62 -9.18 19.93
CA THR A 111 0.13 -8.04 20.72
C THR A 111 1.25 -7.09 21.13
N VAL A 112 2.46 -7.63 21.37
CA VAL A 112 3.65 -6.85 21.67
C VAL A 112 4.16 -6.19 20.39
N ALA A 113 4.21 -6.94 19.29
CA ALA A 113 4.56 -6.40 17.98
C ALA A 113 3.60 -5.28 17.56
N ASP A 114 2.29 -5.45 17.75
CA ASP A 114 1.29 -4.43 17.40
C ASP A 114 1.47 -3.14 18.20
N ARG A 115 1.76 -3.25 19.51
CA ARG A 115 2.05 -2.10 20.37
C ARG A 115 3.31 -1.35 19.92
N LYS A 116 4.39 -2.08 19.63
CA LYS A 116 5.66 -1.46 19.19
C LYS A 116 5.56 -0.80 17.82
N LEU A 117 4.81 -1.40 16.90
CA LEU A 117 4.51 -0.78 15.61
C LEU A 117 3.66 0.49 15.78
N ASN A 118 2.74 0.54 16.75
CA ASN A 118 2.00 1.78 17.08
C ASN A 118 2.89 2.88 17.63
N GLU A 119 3.72 2.54 18.62
CA GLU A 119 4.68 3.48 19.21
C GLU A 119 5.58 4.09 18.13
N LEU A 120 6.00 3.28 17.13
CA LEU A 120 6.80 3.77 16.01
C LEU A 120 6.01 4.77 15.14
N VAL A 121 4.79 4.43 14.74
CA VAL A 121 3.95 5.30 13.89
C VAL A 121 3.64 6.62 14.61
N GLU A 122 3.30 6.56 15.89
CA GLU A 122 3.01 7.75 16.70
C GLU A 122 4.23 8.66 16.82
N LYS A 123 5.41 8.11 17.10
CA LYS A 123 6.65 8.89 17.17
C LYS A 123 7.01 9.53 15.84
N VAL A 124 6.96 8.79 14.73
CA VAL A 124 7.27 9.32 13.40
C VAL A 124 6.31 10.45 13.03
N PHE A 125 5.05 10.35 13.45
CA PHE A 125 4.05 11.39 13.25
C PHE A 125 4.29 12.62 14.13
N GLU A 126 4.62 12.46 15.40
CA GLU A 126 4.83 13.57 16.34
C GLU A 126 6.13 14.35 16.07
N GLU A 127 7.24 13.64 15.85
CA GLU A 127 8.56 14.25 15.71
C GLU A 127 8.76 14.84 14.31
N ASN A 128 8.32 14.13 13.26
CA ASN A 128 8.71 14.45 11.88
C ASN A 128 7.52 14.82 10.99
N ARG A 129 6.28 14.79 11.53
CA ARG A 129 5.03 15.02 10.79
C ARG A 129 4.89 14.15 9.54
N LEU A 130 5.59 13.00 9.53
CA LEU A 130 5.52 12.02 8.47
C LEU A 130 4.43 11.02 8.81
N LEU A 131 3.62 10.71 7.81
CA LEU A 131 2.44 9.90 8.01
C LEU A 131 2.66 8.51 7.43
N VAL A 132 2.64 7.51 8.31
CA VAL A 132 2.93 6.10 7.97
C VAL A 132 1.69 5.25 8.22
N THR A 133 1.38 4.33 7.30
CA THR A 133 0.17 3.49 7.36
C THR A 133 0.44 2.14 8.04
N ARG A 134 -0.53 1.66 8.83
CA ARG A 134 -0.48 0.34 9.48
C ARG A 134 -1.70 -0.48 9.12
N ALA A 135 -1.50 -1.77 8.90
CA ALA A 135 -2.57 -2.76 8.82
C ALA A 135 -2.90 -3.31 10.22
N ARG A 136 -4.18 -3.29 10.63
CA ARG A 136 -4.61 -3.75 11.96
C ARG A 136 -5.86 -4.65 11.89
N TYR A 137 -5.87 -5.66 12.74
CA TYR A 137 -7.04 -6.48 13.08
C TYR A 137 -7.95 -5.71 14.04
N LEU A 138 -9.27 -5.87 13.88
CA LEU A 138 -10.25 -5.30 14.79
C LEU A 138 -10.96 -6.43 15.53
N ASP A 139 -10.69 -6.53 16.83
CA ASP A 139 -11.41 -7.48 17.68
C ASP A 139 -12.75 -6.89 18.18
N LYS A 140 -13.81 -7.68 17.98
CA LYS A 140 -15.21 -7.53 18.45
C LYS A 140 -15.95 -6.27 17.99
N GLU A 141 -16.87 -6.49 17.04
CA GLU A 141 -18.15 -5.77 16.84
C GLU A 141 -18.13 -4.23 17.03
N GLU A 142 -17.91 -3.47 15.95
CA GLU A 142 -18.12 -2.01 16.02
C GLU A 142 -19.54 -1.60 15.57
N ILE A 143 -20.41 -1.36 16.56
CA ILE A 143 -21.58 -0.48 16.48
C ILE A 143 -21.13 0.92 16.97
N PHE A 144 -20.36 1.64 16.12
CA PHE A 144 -19.90 3.06 16.22
C PHE A 144 -18.92 3.45 17.36
N LYS A 145 -17.89 4.33 17.23
CA LYS A 145 -17.35 5.20 16.17
C LYS A 145 -15.81 5.18 16.23
N CYS A 146 -15.13 4.96 15.11
CA CYS A 146 -13.75 5.45 14.92
C CYS A 146 -13.80 6.71 14.05
N ARG A 147 -13.40 7.88 14.59
CA ARG A 147 -13.19 9.09 13.80
C ARG A 147 -11.91 8.89 12.98
N PRO A 148 -11.95 8.88 11.63
CA PRO A 148 -10.71 9.01 10.87
C PRO A 148 -10.06 10.36 11.23
N ARG A 149 -8.85 10.33 11.80
CA ARG A 149 -8.05 11.56 11.94
C ARG A 149 -7.33 11.79 10.63
N ILE A 150 -7.91 12.66 9.80
CA ILE A 150 -7.18 13.32 8.73
C ILE A 150 -6.50 14.52 9.39
N VAL A 151 -5.19 14.46 9.59
CA VAL A 151 -4.40 15.64 9.97
C VAL A 151 -3.71 16.10 8.69
N GLN A 152 -4.39 16.96 7.92
CA GLN A 152 -3.73 17.76 6.89
C GLN A 152 -3.14 18.99 7.58
N ASN A 153 -1.82 19.17 7.46
CA ASN A 153 -1.22 20.49 7.62
C ASN A 153 0.08 20.56 6.79
N GLY A 154 0.01 21.31 5.68
CA GLY A 154 1.15 21.92 4.97
C GLY A 154 2.18 20.98 4.34
N ASN A 155 2.14 20.88 3.01
CA ASN A 155 3.24 20.51 2.08
C ASN A 155 3.88 19.10 2.15
N SER A 156 3.31 18.12 2.85
CA SER A 156 3.68 16.72 2.63
C SER A 156 2.42 15.86 2.62
N VAL A 157 2.00 15.46 1.42
CA VAL A 157 0.79 14.67 1.19
C VAL A 157 1.15 13.20 1.27
N CYS A 158 0.85 12.55 2.39
CA CYS A 158 0.83 11.09 2.47
C CYS A 158 -0.45 10.66 3.20
N LEU A 159 -1.18 9.72 2.61
CA LEU A 159 -2.54 9.32 3.01
C LEU A 159 -2.51 8.23 4.09
N VAL A 160 -3.30 8.42 5.16
CA VAL A 160 -3.56 7.37 6.16
C VAL A 160 -4.62 6.43 5.59
N THR A 161 -4.28 5.17 5.37
CA THR A 161 -5.28 4.12 5.18
C THR A 161 -5.09 3.04 6.23
N ARG A 162 -6.17 2.76 6.97
CA ARG A 162 -6.24 1.68 7.97
C ARG A 162 -6.72 0.43 7.26
N ALA A 163 -5.83 -0.51 6.95
CA ALA A 163 -6.28 -1.83 6.53
C ALA A 163 -6.92 -2.50 7.76
N ARG A 164 -8.18 -2.92 7.60
CA ARG A 164 -9.00 -3.54 8.65
C ARG A 164 -9.19 -5.00 8.30
N TYR A 165 -8.97 -5.86 9.28
CA TYR A 165 -9.16 -7.30 9.12
C TYR A 165 -10.08 -7.81 10.22
N LEU A 166 -11.02 -8.68 9.84
CA LEU A 166 -11.98 -9.30 10.76
C LEU A 166 -11.49 -10.67 11.17
N ASP A 167 -11.12 -10.82 12.44
CA ASP A 167 -10.54 -12.06 12.99
C ASP A 167 -11.43 -13.31 12.83
N LYS A 168 -12.74 -13.13 12.66
CA LYS A 168 -13.71 -14.23 12.47
C LYS A 168 -13.96 -14.60 11.00
N GLU A 169 -13.62 -13.70 10.07
CA GLU A 169 -13.91 -13.88 8.63
C GLU A 169 -12.66 -14.19 7.82
N GLU A 170 -11.46 -13.98 8.39
CA GLU A 170 -10.19 -14.33 7.75
C GLU A 170 -9.69 -15.70 8.20
N ILE A 171 -9.55 -16.61 7.23
CA ILE A 171 -8.99 -17.96 7.43
C ILE A 171 -7.49 -17.88 7.79
N PHE A 172 -6.80 -16.86 7.29
CA PHE A 172 -5.37 -16.64 7.52
C PHE A 172 -5.12 -15.23 8.05
N LYS A 173 -4.74 -15.13 9.33
CA LYS A 173 -4.30 -13.86 9.90
C LYS A 173 -2.94 -13.48 9.33
N CYS A 174 -2.86 -12.33 8.68
CA CYS A 174 -1.60 -11.72 8.28
C CYS A 174 -0.92 -11.10 9.51
N ARG A 175 0.40 -11.23 9.59
CA ARG A 175 1.17 -10.59 10.67
C ARG A 175 1.03 -9.06 10.58
N PRO A 176 0.92 -8.36 11.71
CA PRO A 176 0.82 -6.90 11.72
C PRO A 176 2.07 -6.29 11.10
N SER A 177 1.89 -5.32 10.21
CA SER A 177 2.98 -4.61 9.54
C SER A 177 2.62 -3.16 9.27
N ILE A 178 3.68 -2.36 9.16
CA ILE A 178 3.62 -1.00 8.65
C ILE A 178 3.94 -1.05 7.16
N ARG A 179 3.11 -0.41 6.33
CA ARG A 179 3.32 -0.35 4.88
C ARG A 179 3.94 0.99 4.51
N VAL A 180 5.14 0.93 3.93
CA VAL A 180 5.85 2.07 3.35
C VAL A 180 5.76 1.95 1.83
N MET A 181 5.14 2.95 1.20
CA MET A 181 4.92 3.01 -0.24
C MET A 181 5.80 4.07 -0.86
N PHE A 182 6.56 3.70 -1.88
CA PHE A 182 7.30 4.65 -2.69
C PHE A 182 6.49 5.04 -3.94
N GLN A 183 6.46 6.33 -4.26
CA GLN A 183 5.76 6.88 -5.41
C GLN A 183 6.76 7.52 -6.39
N TYR A 184 6.35 7.63 -7.66
CA TYR A 184 7.16 8.20 -8.73
C TYR A 184 7.61 9.66 -8.45
N ASP A 185 6.73 10.46 -7.84
CA ASP A 185 6.98 11.90 -7.60
C ASP A 185 7.89 12.20 -6.40
N LEU A 186 8.25 11.18 -5.59
CA LEU A 186 9.09 11.39 -4.41
C LEU A 186 10.51 11.82 -4.82
N THR A 187 11.01 12.85 -4.14
CA THR A 187 12.39 13.32 -4.27
C THR A 187 13.34 12.55 -3.36
N GLU A 188 14.63 12.51 -3.69
CA GLU A 188 15.63 11.86 -2.85
C GLU A 188 15.72 12.47 -1.45
N GLU A 189 15.54 13.79 -1.33
CA GLU A 189 15.54 14.49 -0.05
C GLU A 189 14.38 14.05 0.85
N GLU A 190 13.17 13.91 0.29
CA GLU A 190 11.99 13.42 1.00
C GLU A 190 12.19 11.96 1.44
N ILE A 191 12.75 11.12 0.58
CA ILE A 191 13.05 9.72 0.91
C ILE A 191 14.08 9.65 2.05
N ASN A 192 15.17 10.42 1.97
CA ASN A 192 16.20 10.44 3.00
C ASN A 192 15.62 10.90 4.34
N ARG A 193 14.87 12.01 4.34
CA ARG A 193 14.19 12.53 5.52
C ARG A 193 13.25 11.49 6.13
N ALA A 194 12.49 10.77 5.30
CA ALA A 194 11.56 9.75 5.77
C ALA A 194 12.27 8.53 6.36
N VAL A 195 13.32 8.05 5.72
CA VAL A 195 14.12 6.93 6.22
C VAL A 195 14.84 7.29 7.52
N GLU A 196 15.40 8.49 7.61
CA GLU A 196 16.05 8.99 8.83
C GLU A 196 15.05 9.10 9.99
N ALA A 197 13.85 9.62 9.72
CA ALA A 197 12.77 9.69 10.70
C ALA A 197 12.41 8.31 11.27
N ILE A 198 12.18 7.35 10.38
CA ILE A 198 11.80 5.99 10.75
C ILE A 198 12.94 5.33 11.53
N GLY A 199 14.18 5.49 11.07
CA GLY A 199 15.36 4.95 11.76
C GLY A 199 15.60 5.57 13.13
N ALA A 200 15.41 6.88 13.28
CA ALA A 200 15.55 7.57 14.55
C ALA A 200 14.48 7.11 15.55
N ALA A 201 13.21 7.07 15.14
CA ALA A 201 12.12 6.59 15.98
C ALA A 201 12.30 5.11 16.36
N ALA A 202 12.75 4.27 15.42
CA ALA A 202 12.99 2.85 15.65
C ALA A 202 14.12 2.56 16.64
N ARG A 203 15.16 3.41 16.71
CA ARG A 203 16.25 3.26 17.69
C ARG A 203 15.86 3.60 19.12
N GLN A 204 14.80 4.39 19.29
CA GLN A 204 14.29 4.77 20.61
C GLN A 204 13.28 3.76 21.19
N LEU A 205 12.99 2.65 20.48
CA LEU A 205 11.93 1.69 20.81
C LEU A 205 12.44 0.27 21.03
#